data_AF-A0A379SZ18-F1
#
_entry.id   AF-A0A379SZ18-F1
#
_cell.length_a   1.000
_cell.length_b   1.000
_cell.length_c   1.000
_cell.angle_alpha   90.00
_cell.angle_beta   90.00
_cell.angle_gamma   90.00
#
_symmetry.space_group_name_H-M   'P 1'
#
loop_
_entity.id
_entity.type
_entity.pdbx_description
1 polymer ?
#
loop_
_entity_poly.entity_id
_entity_poly.type
_entity_poly.pdbx_seq_one_letter_code
_entity_poly.pdbx_strand_id
1 'polypeptide(L)'
;MGIAYVTNRSQIDGANVQASTAARQNQPLEQRLHALSELQKTLARLQYRSEHGVPWYERAGLSQNNALLAALWPRYQDSALPLLRDASANHLQRQINAFNALPPDSPLREQMAKTTYDQLKLYLMLARPEHMDAAWFSSALLHDWPKRDGVKDAVWQGVAPSLLTFYGAQLNVHPEWKLSADESMVSQARSLLVRLMGVRNSESTLYQKMLAQVAHLYTDMRLEDMTGDTDASRLFSTPEIVPGMFTRQAWEQAVQPAIEKVVKACRDELDWVLTDSKRQVNKQDETSPEALKKRLTERYFADFGGAWLEFLNSLHWNQAATLSDSIDQLTLMADVRQSPLVR
;
A
#
# COMPACT_ATOMS: atom_id res chain seq x y z
N MET A 1 -4.90 -38.32 -31.22
CA MET A 1 -5.22 -38.99 -29.93
C MET A 1 -4.00 -39.25 -29.04
N GLY A 2 -2.83 -39.69 -29.55
CA GLY A 2 -1.66 -40.00 -28.70
C GLY A 2 -0.96 -38.81 -28.03
N ILE A 3 -0.86 -37.66 -28.70
CA ILE A 3 -0.11 -36.50 -28.17
C ILE A 3 -0.80 -35.87 -26.95
N ALA A 4 -2.13 -35.68 -27.00
CA ALA A 4 -2.91 -35.14 -25.87
C ALA A 4 -2.86 -36.06 -24.64
N TYR A 5 -2.87 -37.38 -24.83
CA TYR A 5 -2.78 -38.34 -23.72
C TYR A 5 -1.40 -38.34 -23.04
N VAL A 6 -0.33 -38.36 -23.83
CA VAL A 6 1.06 -38.35 -23.30
C VAL A 6 1.37 -37.03 -22.59
N THR A 7 0.91 -35.91 -23.13
CA THR A 7 1.07 -34.58 -22.52
C THR A 7 0.24 -34.42 -21.25
N ASN A 8 -1.01 -34.89 -21.23
CA ASN A 8 -1.81 -34.89 -20.00
C ASN A 8 -1.18 -35.78 -18.92
N ARG A 9 -0.71 -36.98 -19.27
CA ARG A 9 -0.11 -37.91 -18.31
C ARG A 9 1.19 -37.39 -17.71
N SER A 10 2.09 -36.83 -18.52
CA SER A 10 3.34 -36.26 -18.01
C SER A 10 3.11 -35.05 -17.11
N GLN A 11 2.08 -34.23 -17.38
CA GLN A 11 1.68 -33.13 -16.51
C GLN A 11 1.14 -33.62 -15.17
N ILE A 12 0.31 -34.67 -15.17
CA ILE A 12 -0.23 -35.29 -13.94
C ILE A 12 0.90 -35.87 -13.10
N ASP A 13 1.79 -36.66 -13.72
CA ASP A 13 2.89 -37.32 -13.03
C ASP A 13 3.87 -36.30 -12.45
N GLY A 14 4.22 -35.27 -13.24
CA GLY A 14 5.09 -34.18 -12.78
C GLY A 14 4.49 -33.38 -11.61
N ALA A 15 3.22 -32.99 -11.72
CA ALA A 15 2.54 -32.24 -10.66
C ALA A 15 2.37 -33.05 -9.37
N ASN A 16 2.08 -34.35 -9.48
CA ASN A 16 2.01 -35.25 -8.32
C ASN A 16 3.37 -35.42 -7.62
N VAL A 17 4.45 -35.54 -8.39
CA VAL A 17 5.81 -35.61 -7.84
C VAL A 17 6.15 -34.31 -7.11
N GLN A 18 5.86 -33.16 -7.69
CA GLN A 18 6.09 -31.84 -7.08
C GLN A 18 5.30 -31.68 -5.77
N ALA A 19 3.99 -31.94 -5.80
CA ALA A 19 3.15 -31.93 -4.61
C ALA A 19 3.65 -32.87 -3.51
N SER A 20 3.99 -34.11 -3.86
CA SER A 20 4.50 -35.07 -2.89
C SER A 20 5.84 -34.65 -2.29
N THR A 21 6.74 -34.05 -3.09
CA THR A 21 8.04 -33.56 -2.63
C THR A 21 7.88 -32.37 -1.68
N ALA A 22 6.99 -31.42 -2.01
CA ALA A 22 6.71 -30.27 -1.16
C ALA A 22 6.08 -30.67 0.20
N ALA A 23 5.24 -31.70 0.22
CA ALA A 23 4.60 -32.21 1.43
C ALA A 23 5.52 -33.05 2.33
N ARG A 24 6.58 -33.67 1.79
CA ARG A 24 7.48 -34.56 2.55
C ARG A 24 8.36 -33.79 3.55
N GLN A 25 8.05 -33.91 4.84
CA GLN A 25 8.78 -33.23 5.92
C GLN A 25 10.26 -33.63 6.02
N ASN A 26 10.61 -34.84 5.59
CA ASN A 26 11.99 -35.35 5.65
C ASN A 26 12.90 -34.80 4.53
N GLN A 27 12.36 -34.01 3.59
CA GLN A 27 13.16 -33.36 2.54
C GLN A 27 13.70 -32.01 3.03
N PRO A 28 14.87 -31.57 2.53
CA PRO A 28 15.38 -30.24 2.82
C PRO A 28 14.36 -29.15 2.49
N LEU A 29 14.25 -28.13 3.34
CA LEU A 29 13.25 -27.08 3.19
C LEU A 29 13.37 -26.33 1.85
N GLU A 30 14.59 -26.07 1.40
CA GLU A 30 14.87 -25.50 0.06
C GLU A 30 14.23 -26.32 -1.06
N GLN A 31 14.43 -27.65 -1.04
CA GLN A 31 13.88 -28.54 -2.05
C GLN A 31 12.34 -28.57 -2.01
N ARG A 32 11.75 -28.50 -0.82
CA ARG A 32 10.30 -28.43 -0.65
C ARG A 32 9.73 -27.13 -1.21
N LEU A 33 10.39 -25.99 -0.98
CA LEU A 33 9.98 -24.68 -1.52
C LEU A 33 10.14 -24.62 -3.04
N HIS A 34 11.20 -25.19 -3.61
CA HIS A 34 11.35 -25.31 -5.06
C HIS A 34 10.25 -26.19 -5.68
N ALA A 35 9.96 -27.35 -5.07
CA ALA A 35 8.89 -28.22 -5.53
C ALA A 35 7.51 -27.52 -5.46
N LEU A 36 7.27 -26.73 -4.41
CA LEU A 36 6.05 -25.93 -4.27
C LEU A 36 5.97 -24.84 -5.37
N SER A 37 7.08 -24.18 -5.68
CA SER A 37 7.13 -23.17 -6.75
C SER A 37 6.77 -23.77 -8.11
N GLU A 38 7.31 -24.95 -8.44
CA GLU A 38 6.96 -25.64 -9.68
C GLU A 38 5.50 -26.11 -9.72
N LEU A 39 4.96 -26.56 -8.57
CA LEU A 39 3.54 -26.90 -8.45
C LEU A 39 2.65 -25.69 -8.70
N GLN A 40 2.99 -24.52 -8.14
CA GLN A 40 2.25 -23.27 -8.37
C GLN A 40 2.29 -22.83 -9.83
N LYS A 41 3.45 -22.92 -10.50
CA LYS A 41 3.54 -22.62 -11.95
C LYS A 41 2.60 -23.52 -12.76
N THR A 42 2.49 -24.78 -12.38
CA THR A 42 1.57 -25.73 -13.01
C THR A 42 0.12 -25.33 -12.78
N LEU A 43 -0.26 -25.04 -11.53
CA LEU A 43 -1.60 -24.56 -11.15
C LEU A 43 -1.99 -23.26 -11.87
N ALA A 44 -1.11 -22.25 -11.86
CA ALA A 44 -1.34 -20.98 -12.54
C ALA A 44 -1.60 -21.18 -14.04
N ARG A 45 -0.86 -22.10 -14.68
CA ARG A 45 -1.09 -22.45 -16.09
C ARG A 45 -2.45 -23.12 -16.31
N LEU A 46 -2.86 -24.04 -15.44
CA LEU A 46 -4.17 -24.70 -15.53
C LEU A 46 -5.31 -23.71 -15.29
N GLN A 47 -5.16 -22.79 -14.33
CA GLN A 47 -6.14 -21.72 -14.06
C GLN A 47 -6.29 -20.81 -15.27
N TYR A 48 -5.17 -20.32 -15.82
CA TYR A 48 -5.17 -19.48 -17.01
C TYR A 48 -5.92 -20.14 -18.17
N ARG A 49 -5.66 -21.44 -18.42
CA ARG A 49 -6.34 -22.23 -19.45
C ARG A 49 -7.83 -22.44 -19.18
N SER A 50 -8.23 -22.52 -17.90
CA SER A 50 -9.64 -22.63 -17.50
C SER A 50 -10.40 -21.33 -17.78
N GLU A 51 -9.76 -20.18 -17.59
CA GLU A 51 -10.39 -18.86 -17.77
C GLU A 51 -10.37 -18.38 -19.24
N HIS A 52 -9.26 -18.59 -19.95
CA HIS A 52 -9.02 -18.03 -21.29
C HIS A 52 -9.16 -19.07 -22.42
N GLY A 53 -9.52 -20.30 -22.08
CA GLY A 53 -9.71 -21.40 -23.01
C GLY A 53 -8.45 -22.24 -23.24
N VAL A 54 -8.66 -23.55 -23.36
CA VAL A 54 -7.61 -24.54 -23.62
C VAL A 54 -7.10 -24.40 -25.07
N PRO A 55 -5.80 -24.61 -25.37
CA PRO A 55 -5.31 -24.62 -26.75
C PRO A 55 -6.09 -25.58 -27.65
N TRP A 56 -6.32 -25.20 -28.92
CA TRP A 56 -7.21 -25.94 -29.84
C TRP A 56 -6.83 -27.41 -30.06
N TYR A 57 -5.54 -27.75 -29.97
CA TYR A 57 -5.04 -29.14 -30.09
C TYR A 57 -5.32 -30.01 -28.84
N GLU A 58 -5.74 -29.42 -27.73
CA GLU A 58 -6.17 -30.11 -26.50
C GLU A 58 -7.72 -30.12 -26.34
N ARG A 59 -8.48 -29.44 -27.24
CA ARG A 59 -9.95 -29.30 -27.18
C ARG A 59 -10.77 -30.49 -27.69
N ALA A 60 -10.15 -31.55 -28.20
CA ALA A 60 -10.85 -32.70 -28.77
C ALA A 60 -11.55 -33.60 -27.71
N GLY A 61 -12.29 -33.01 -26.76
CA GLY A 61 -13.13 -33.70 -25.78
C GLY A 61 -12.40 -34.46 -24.67
N LEU A 62 -11.06 -34.38 -24.60
CA LEU A 62 -10.22 -35.14 -23.66
C LEU A 62 -9.37 -34.27 -22.72
N SER A 63 -9.67 -32.97 -22.62
CA SER A 63 -8.92 -32.07 -21.73
C SER A 63 -9.17 -32.47 -20.28
N GLN A 64 -8.12 -32.92 -19.59
CA GLN A 64 -8.16 -33.19 -18.16
C GLN A 64 -7.82 -31.94 -17.33
N ASN A 65 -7.73 -30.76 -17.94
CA ASN A 65 -7.28 -29.51 -17.28
C ASN A 65 -8.03 -29.24 -15.97
N ASN A 66 -9.36 -29.22 -16.01
CA ASN A 66 -10.17 -28.88 -14.84
C ASN A 66 -10.19 -30.00 -13.80
N ALA A 67 -10.17 -31.26 -14.23
CA ALA A 67 -10.09 -32.41 -13.33
C ALA A 67 -8.74 -32.44 -12.60
N LEU A 68 -7.65 -32.14 -13.31
CA LEU A 68 -6.30 -32.06 -12.78
C LEU A 68 -6.15 -30.86 -11.86
N LEU A 69 -6.66 -29.68 -12.24
CA LEU A 69 -6.71 -28.49 -11.38
C LEU A 69 -7.42 -28.81 -10.06
N ALA A 70 -8.62 -29.40 -10.12
CA ALA A 70 -9.38 -29.80 -8.94
C ALA A 70 -8.63 -30.83 -8.07
N ALA A 71 -7.93 -31.78 -8.69
CA ALA A 71 -7.16 -32.80 -7.97
C ALA A 71 -5.87 -32.27 -7.33
N LEU A 72 -5.29 -31.18 -7.87
CA LEU A 72 -4.07 -30.58 -7.34
C LEU A 72 -4.32 -29.60 -6.20
N TRP A 73 -5.50 -28.99 -6.09
CA TRP A 73 -5.79 -28.04 -5.01
C TRP A 73 -5.60 -28.59 -3.60
N PRO A 74 -6.15 -29.78 -3.24
CA PRO A 74 -5.92 -30.36 -1.92
C PRO A 74 -4.42 -30.63 -1.66
N ARG A 75 -3.69 -31.07 -2.67
CA ARG A 75 -2.25 -31.34 -2.56
C ARG A 75 -1.43 -30.06 -2.39
N TYR A 76 -1.83 -29.01 -3.08
CA TYR A 76 -1.27 -27.68 -2.88
C TYR A 76 -1.56 -27.20 -1.47
N GLN A 77 -2.79 -27.32 -0.98
CA GLN A 77 -3.14 -26.96 0.39
C GLN A 77 -2.25 -27.68 1.42
N ASP A 78 -2.14 -29.01 1.35
CA ASP A 78 -1.35 -29.82 2.28
C ASP A 78 0.14 -29.44 2.31
N SER A 79 0.68 -28.98 1.18
CA SER A 79 2.08 -28.59 1.06
C SER A 79 2.34 -27.11 1.34
N ALA A 80 1.45 -26.23 0.86
CA ALA A 80 1.61 -24.78 0.91
C ALA A 80 1.28 -24.21 2.29
N LEU A 81 0.22 -24.68 2.97
CA LEU A 81 -0.19 -24.08 4.24
C LEU A 81 0.91 -24.19 5.32
N PRO A 82 1.55 -25.35 5.53
CA PRO A 82 2.63 -25.43 6.52
C PRO A 82 3.87 -24.62 6.11
N LEU A 83 4.16 -24.55 4.81
CA LEU A 83 5.36 -23.89 4.30
C LEU A 83 5.22 -22.37 4.19
N LEU A 84 4.01 -21.87 3.93
CA LEU A 84 3.73 -20.45 3.72
C LEU A 84 2.92 -19.92 4.91
N ARG A 85 1.62 -20.22 4.99
CA ARG A 85 0.71 -19.68 6.00
C ARG A 85 1.21 -19.88 7.43
N ASP A 86 1.48 -21.12 7.83
CA ASP A 86 1.81 -21.45 9.22
C ASP A 86 3.20 -20.92 9.57
N ALA A 87 4.16 -21.00 8.63
CA ALA A 87 5.50 -20.46 8.85
C ALA A 87 5.50 -18.93 8.98
N SER A 88 4.74 -18.22 8.13
CA SER A 88 4.52 -16.79 8.24
C SER A 88 3.80 -16.43 9.54
N ALA A 89 2.75 -17.15 9.91
CA ALA A 89 2.02 -16.95 11.15
C ALA A 89 2.93 -17.12 12.37
N ASN A 90 3.74 -18.18 12.41
CA ASN A 90 4.68 -18.43 13.51
C ASN A 90 5.78 -17.36 13.61
N HIS A 91 6.25 -16.82 12.48
CA HIS A 91 7.17 -15.68 12.47
C HIS A 91 6.52 -14.44 13.07
N LEU A 92 5.33 -14.05 12.58
CA LEU A 92 4.59 -12.87 13.02
C LEU A 92 4.16 -12.98 14.50
N GLN A 93 3.68 -14.16 14.92
CA GLN A 93 3.30 -14.42 16.32
C GLN A 93 4.47 -14.22 17.28
N ARG A 94 5.68 -14.67 16.91
CA ARG A 94 6.87 -14.45 17.75
C ARG A 94 7.16 -12.95 17.92
N GLN A 95 7.06 -12.17 16.84
CA GLN A 95 7.31 -10.72 16.90
C GLN A 95 6.23 -9.98 17.71
N ILE A 96 4.95 -10.27 17.44
CA ILE A 96 3.83 -9.66 18.15
C ILE A 96 3.85 -10.02 19.64
N ASN A 97 4.15 -11.28 19.99
CA ASN A 97 4.29 -11.68 21.39
C ASN A 97 5.48 -11.02 22.08
N ALA A 98 6.62 -10.84 21.38
CA ALA A 98 7.75 -10.11 21.92
C ALA A 98 7.38 -8.65 22.24
N PHE A 99 6.61 -8.00 21.37
CA PHE A 99 6.07 -6.67 21.63
C PHE A 99 5.09 -6.65 22.82
N ASN A 100 4.14 -7.59 22.89
CA ASN A 100 3.19 -7.69 23.99
C ASN A 100 3.88 -7.90 25.34
N ALA A 101 5.02 -8.59 25.35
CA ALA A 101 5.82 -8.86 26.54
C ALA A 101 6.69 -7.67 27.00
N LEU A 102 6.80 -6.59 26.22
CA LEU A 102 7.60 -5.42 26.61
C LEU A 102 7.07 -4.79 27.91
N PRO A 103 7.93 -4.31 28.83
CA PRO A 103 7.49 -3.61 30.04
C PRO A 103 6.68 -2.33 29.75
N PRO A 104 5.70 -1.95 30.60
CA PRO A 104 4.87 -0.76 30.43
C PRO A 104 5.63 0.54 30.13
N ASP A 105 6.75 0.76 30.81
CA ASP A 105 7.52 2.00 30.76
C ASP A 105 8.71 1.94 29.78
N SER A 106 8.78 0.91 28.93
CA SER A 106 9.88 0.76 27.98
C SER A 106 9.73 1.70 26.78
N PRO A 107 10.74 2.53 26.46
CA PRO A 107 10.71 3.39 25.27
C PRO A 107 10.71 2.60 23.96
N LEU A 108 11.08 1.30 24.01
CA LEU A 108 11.00 0.40 22.85
C LEU A 108 9.56 0.20 22.36
N ARG A 109 8.56 0.35 23.24
CA ARG A 109 7.15 0.22 22.86
C ARG A 109 6.75 1.25 21.80
N GLU A 110 7.14 2.51 21.97
CA GLU A 110 6.84 3.57 20.99
C GLU A 110 7.62 3.35 19.69
N GLN A 111 8.88 2.93 19.79
CA GLN A 111 9.73 2.68 18.63
C GLN A 111 9.23 1.51 17.77
N MET A 112 8.76 0.44 18.42
CA MET A 112 8.29 -0.77 17.73
C MET A 112 6.83 -0.69 17.30
N ALA A 113 6.04 0.26 17.81
CA ALA A 113 4.59 0.31 17.57
C ALA A 113 4.22 0.26 16.08
N LYS A 114 4.92 1.03 15.24
CA LYS A 114 4.67 1.03 13.78
C LYS A 114 4.97 -0.33 13.15
N THR A 115 6.11 -0.92 13.48
CA THR A 115 6.50 -2.24 12.96
C THR A 115 5.51 -3.31 13.41
N THR A 116 5.11 -3.30 14.69
CA THR A 116 4.12 -4.25 15.21
C THR A 116 2.75 -4.07 14.58
N TYR A 117 2.36 -2.85 14.22
CA TYR A 117 1.14 -2.61 13.46
C TYR A 117 1.18 -3.31 12.09
N ASP A 118 2.27 -3.14 11.34
CA ASP A 118 2.44 -3.81 10.05
C ASP A 118 2.45 -5.34 10.20
N GLN A 119 3.10 -5.87 11.26
CA GLN A 119 3.10 -7.29 11.59
C GLN A 119 1.71 -7.81 11.96
N LEU A 120 0.94 -7.06 12.76
CA LEU A 120 -0.44 -7.41 13.12
C LEU A 120 -1.33 -7.41 11.87
N LYS A 121 -1.16 -6.42 10.98
CA LYS A 121 -1.86 -6.36 9.69
C LYS A 121 -1.55 -7.58 8.83
N LEU A 122 -0.28 -7.94 8.66
CA LEU A 122 0.13 -9.16 7.96
C LEU A 122 -0.51 -10.42 8.56
N TYR A 123 -0.51 -10.52 9.90
CA TYR A 123 -1.09 -11.67 10.60
C TYR A 123 -2.60 -11.78 10.38
N LEU A 124 -3.31 -10.64 10.45
CA LEU A 124 -4.75 -10.60 10.25
C LEU A 124 -5.14 -10.85 8.78
N MET A 125 -4.32 -10.46 7.79
CA MET A 125 -4.56 -10.84 6.38
C MET A 125 -4.57 -12.37 6.20
N LEU A 126 -3.74 -13.11 6.92
CA LEU A 126 -3.77 -14.58 6.89
C LEU A 126 -5.08 -15.15 7.45
N ALA A 127 -5.72 -14.47 8.40
CA ALA A 127 -6.93 -14.91 9.09
C ALA A 127 -8.24 -14.38 8.47
N ARG A 128 -8.16 -13.26 7.73
CA ARG A 128 -9.30 -12.57 7.11
C ARG A 128 -9.06 -12.43 5.60
N PRO A 129 -9.44 -13.43 4.80
CA PRO A 129 -9.23 -13.44 3.35
C PRO A 129 -9.69 -12.15 2.67
N GLU A 130 -10.83 -11.60 3.07
CA GLU A 130 -11.42 -10.36 2.51
C GLU A 130 -10.50 -9.13 2.55
N HIS A 131 -9.47 -9.13 3.40
CA HIS A 131 -8.47 -8.05 3.50
C HIS A 131 -7.13 -8.41 2.87
N MET A 132 -7.01 -9.57 2.21
CA MET A 132 -5.77 -10.02 1.59
C MET A 132 -5.47 -9.23 0.30
N ASP A 133 -4.51 -8.30 0.40
CA ASP A 133 -3.79 -7.75 -0.76
C ASP A 133 -2.52 -8.59 -0.97
N ALA A 134 -2.55 -9.49 -1.96
CA ALA A 134 -1.47 -10.45 -2.19
C ALA A 134 -0.12 -9.81 -2.52
N ALA A 135 -0.12 -8.71 -3.28
CA ALA A 135 1.10 -8.03 -3.69
C ALA A 135 1.72 -7.28 -2.51
N TRP A 136 0.90 -6.55 -1.75
CA TRP A 136 1.35 -5.88 -0.54
C TRP A 136 1.82 -6.89 0.52
N PHE A 137 1.03 -7.94 0.78
CA PHE A 137 1.36 -8.98 1.75
C PHE A 137 2.71 -9.63 1.45
N SER A 138 2.93 -10.01 0.19
CA SER A 138 4.20 -10.61 -0.24
C SER A 138 5.39 -9.68 -0.01
N SER A 139 5.28 -8.41 -0.42
CA SER A 139 6.37 -7.44 -0.27
C SER A 139 6.64 -7.09 1.19
N ALA A 140 5.58 -6.84 1.97
CA ALA A 140 5.68 -6.43 3.37
C ALA A 140 6.18 -7.57 4.25
N LEU A 141 5.70 -8.80 4.04
CA LEU A 141 6.19 -9.96 4.78
C LEU A 141 7.66 -10.26 4.47
N LEU A 142 8.11 -10.10 3.22
CA LEU A 142 9.52 -10.36 2.89
C LEU A 142 10.46 -9.29 3.45
N HIS A 143 9.97 -8.05 3.61
CA HIS A 143 10.69 -6.99 4.32
C HIS A 143 10.81 -7.30 5.82
N ASP A 144 9.75 -7.79 6.45
CA ASP A 144 9.73 -8.19 7.88
C ASP A 144 10.45 -9.53 8.14
N TRP A 145 10.43 -10.43 7.17
CA TRP A 145 11.02 -11.77 7.24
C TRP A 145 12.03 -12.04 6.11
N PRO A 146 13.15 -11.29 6.09
CA PRO A 146 14.11 -11.36 4.98
C PRO A 146 14.92 -12.66 4.96
N LYS A 147 15.01 -13.38 6.09
CA LYS A 147 15.74 -14.64 6.24
C LYS A 147 14.85 -15.69 6.88
N ARG A 148 14.91 -16.90 6.34
CA ARG A 148 14.16 -18.04 6.84
C ARG A 148 15.10 -19.14 7.28
N ASP A 149 15.01 -19.52 8.55
CA ASP A 149 15.83 -20.60 9.11
C ASP A 149 15.71 -21.88 8.27
N GLY A 150 16.86 -22.48 7.95
CA GLY A 150 16.93 -23.68 7.10
C GLY A 150 16.83 -23.44 5.59
N VAL A 151 16.88 -22.18 5.14
CA VAL A 151 16.89 -21.77 3.72
C VAL A 151 17.96 -20.71 3.51
N LYS A 152 18.80 -20.84 2.48
CA LYS A 152 19.73 -19.78 2.08
C LYS A 152 18.96 -18.50 1.71
N ASP A 153 19.49 -17.35 2.15
CA ASP A 153 18.90 -16.02 1.92
C ASP A 153 18.53 -15.80 0.44
N ALA A 154 19.45 -16.09 -0.49
CA ALA A 154 19.22 -15.92 -1.92
C ALA A 154 18.09 -16.81 -2.47
N VAL A 155 17.93 -18.03 -1.93
CA VAL A 155 16.85 -18.94 -2.33
C VAL A 155 15.51 -18.42 -1.81
N TRP A 156 15.45 -18.04 -0.53
CA TRP A 156 14.23 -17.49 0.07
C TRP A 156 13.76 -16.23 -0.66
N GLN A 157 14.67 -15.26 -0.85
CA GLN A 157 14.38 -14.01 -1.56
C GLN A 157 13.97 -14.23 -3.02
N GLY A 158 14.50 -15.27 -3.68
CA GLY A 158 14.15 -15.61 -5.06
C GLY A 158 12.77 -16.27 -5.20
N VAL A 159 12.41 -17.20 -4.31
CA VAL A 159 11.16 -17.97 -4.44
C VAL A 159 9.98 -17.35 -3.71
N ALA A 160 10.21 -16.71 -2.56
CA ALA A 160 9.15 -16.23 -1.67
C ALA A 160 8.16 -15.27 -2.33
N PRO A 161 8.58 -14.26 -3.13
CA PRO A 161 7.64 -13.31 -3.73
C PRO A 161 6.54 -14.00 -4.55
N SER A 162 6.94 -14.93 -5.42
CA SER A 162 6.01 -15.70 -6.25
C SER A 162 5.11 -16.61 -5.42
N LEU A 163 5.69 -17.29 -4.42
CA LEU A 163 4.98 -18.21 -3.54
C LEU A 163 3.89 -17.51 -2.73
N LEU A 164 4.24 -16.39 -2.10
CA LEU A 164 3.37 -15.62 -1.23
C LEU A 164 2.29 -14.88 -2.02
N THR A 165 2.64 -14.28 -3.16
CA THR A 165 1.67 -13.59 -4.03
C THR A 165 0.63 -14.59 -4.57
N PHE A 166 1.06 -15.77 -5.04
CA PHE A 166 0.14 -16.79 -5.51
C PHE A 166 -0.77 -17.27 -4.36
N TYR A 167 -0.21 -17.59 -3.19
CA TYR A 167 -0.99 -17.97 -2.02
C TYR A 167 -2.02 -16.91 -1.64
N GLY A 168 -1.62 -15.63 -1.54
CA GLY A 168 -2.53 -14.54 -1.19
C GLY A 168 -3.67 -14.37 -2.19
N ALA A 169 -3.39 -14.49 -3.49
CA ALA A 169 -4.42 -14.44 -4.53
C ALA A 169 -5.42 -15.61 -4.41
N GLN A 170 -4.93 -16.82 -4.12
CA GLN A 170 -5.78 -17.99 -3.96
C GLN A 170 -6.54 -18.03 -2.63
N LEU A 171 -6.08 -17.34 -1.59
CA LEU A 171 -6.77 -17.30 -0.29
C LEU A 171 -8.19 -16.73 -0.39
N ASN A 172 -8.42 -15.77 -1.31
CA ASN A 172 -9.75 -15.23 -1.59
C ASN A 172 -10.69 -16.24 -2.25
N VAL A 173 -10.13 -17.13 -3.07
CA VAL A 173 -10.87 -18.19 -3.77
C VAL A 173 -11.11 -19.39 -2.85
N HIS A 174 -10.19 -19.62 -1.92
CA HIS A 174 -10.16 -20.72 -0.96
C HIS A 174 -10.17 -20.21 0.49
N PRO A 175 -11.26 -19.60 0.97
CA PRO A 175 -11.32 -19.01 2.31
C PRO A 175 -11.15 -20.04 3.44
N GLU A 176 -11.33 -21.33 3.16
CA GLU A 176 -11.04 -22.42 4.08
C GLU A 176 -9.55 -22.55 4.44
N TRP A 177 -8.65 -21.93 3.65
CA TRP A 177 -7.21 -21.90 3.92
C TRP A 177 -6.81 -20.87 4.97
N LYS A 178 -7.73 -20.01 5.42
CA LYS A 178 -7.44 -18.97 6.40
C LYS A 178 -6.82 -19.52 7.68
N LEU A 179 -5.98 -18.71 8.30
CA LEU A 179 -5.42 -18.97 9.62
C LEU A 179 -6.51 -18.86 10.68
N SER A 180 -6.49 -19.75 11.67
CA SER A 180 -7.22 -19.52 12.92
C SER A 180 -6.39 -18.60 13.82
N ALA A 181 -6.82 -17.35 13.97
CA ALA A 181 -6.07 -16.34 14.72
C ALA A 181 -6.06 -16.62 16.23
N ASP A 182 -4.94 -16.31 16.88
CA ASP A 182 -4.88 -16.18 18.34
C ASP A 182 -5.54 -14.85 18.75
N GLU A 183 -6.84 -14.91 19.02
CA GLU A 183 -7.64 -13.74 19.40
C GLU A 183 -7.10 -13.05 20.66
N SER A 184 -6.46 -13.78 21.57
CA SER A 184 -5.92 -13.20 22.80
C SER A 184 -4.67 -12.34 22.53
N MET A 185 -3.75 -12.86 21.71
CA MET A 185 -2.56 -12.14 21.25
C MET A 185 -2.97 -10.90 20.44
N VAL A 186 -3.93 -11.06 19.53
CA VAL A 186 -4.45 -9.98 18.69
C VAL A 186 -5.08 -8.88 19.55
N SER A 187 -5.97 -9.23 20.49
CA SER A 187 -6.63 -8.23 21.34
C SER A 187 -5.64 -7.45 22.21
N GLN A 188 -4.62 -8.13 22.76
CA GLN A 188 -3.55 -7.49 23.52
C GLN A 188 -2.74 -6.51 22.66
N ALA A 189 -2.28 -6.95 21.48
CA ALA A 189 -1.52 -6.12 20.57
C ALA A 189 -2.31 -4.87 20.15
N ARG A 190 -3.59 -5.04 19.78
CA ARG A 190 -4.50 -3.92 19.46
C ARG A 190 -4.58 -2.91 20.60
N SER A 191 -4.80 -3.37 21.84
CA SER A 191 -4.93 -2.47 22.99
C SER A 191 -3.67 -1.62 23.23
N LEU A 192 -2.48 -2.21 23.05
CA LEU A 192 -1.20 -1.53 23.19
C LEU A 192 -0.97 -0.55 22.03
N LEU A 193 -1.22 -0.99 20.79
CA LEU A 193 -1.06 -0.16 19.59
C LEU A 193 -1.99 1.05 19.60
N VAL A 194 -3.26 0.89 19.98
CA VAL A 194 -4.20 2.01 20.10
C VAL A 194 -3.70 3.04 21.11
N ARG A 195 -3.10 2.62 22.22
CA ARG A 195 -2.54 3.52 23.23
C ARG A 195 -1.27 4.23 22.75
N LEU A 196 -0.39 3.53 22.06
CA LEU A 196 0.95 4.01 21.68
C LEU A 196 0.97 4.79 20.37
N MET A 197 0.18 4.36 19.39
CA MET A 197 0.09 4.99 18.08
C MET A 197 -0.88 6.17 18.05
N GLY A 198 -0.98 6.91 19.15
CA GLY A 198 -1.64 8.21 19.15
C GLY A 198 -1.26 8.97 17.88
N VAL A 199 -2.28 9.31 17.08
CA VAL A 199 -2.30 9.40 15.61
C VAL A 199 -1.17 10.24 14.96
N ARG A 200 -0.54 11.15 15.71
CA ARG A 200 0.40 12.19 15.25
C ARG A 200 1.61 11.69 14.44
N ASN A 201 2.23 10.55 14.78
CA ASN A 201 3.45 10.10 14.09
C ASN A 201 3.17 9.51 12.70
N SER A 202 1.98 8.94 12.49
CA SER A 202 1.56 8.40 11.18
C SER A 202 1.04 9.49 10.24
N GLU A 203 0.42 10.54 10.79
CA GLU A 203 -0.15 11.67 10.05
C GLU A 203 0.88 12.40 9.18
N SER A 204 2.09 12.61 9.70
CA SER A 204 3.13 13.34 8.97
C SER A 204 3.62 12.61 7.73
N THR A 205 3.83 11.29 7.82
CA THR A 205 4.23 10.50 6.64
C THR A 205 3.08 10.36 5.65
N LEU A 206 1.84 10.20 6.13
CA LEU A 206 0.64 10.15 5.28
C LEU A 206 0.45 11.44 4.50
N TYR A 207 0.56 12.59 5.18
CA TYR A 207 0.46 13.91 4.58
C TYR A 207 1.52 14.12 3.48
N GLN A 208 2.78 13.82 3.77
CA GLN A 208 3.87 13.98 2.81
C GLN A 208 3.71 13.08 1.58
N LYS A 209 3.31 11.81 1.78
CA LYS A 209 3.06 10.89 0.67
C LYS A 209 1.88 11.33 -0.19
N MET A 210 0.80 11.81 0.45
CA MET A 210 -0.37 12.33 -0.24
C MET A 210 -0.02 13.58 -1.05
N LEU A 211 0.67 14.55 -0.46
CA LEU A 211 1.12 15.75 -1.16
C LEU A 211 2.05 15.43 -2.33
N ALA A 212 3.02 14.52 -2.16
CA ALA A 212 3.92 14.13 -3.24
C ALA A 212 3.18 13.58 -4.46
N GLN A 213 2.10 12.81 -4.25
CA GLN A 213 1.26 12.32 -5.35
C GLN A 213 0.51 13.46 -6.06
N VAL A 214 0.00 14.44 -5.31
CA VAL A 214 -0.69 15.59 -5.87
C VAL A 214 0.27 16.54 -6.58
N ALA A 215 1.48 16.73 -6.05
CA ALA A 215 2.51 17.61 -6.61
C ALA A 215 2.85 17.27 -8.07
N HIS A 216 2.84 15.99 -8.44
CA HIS A 216 3.09 15.56 -9.82
C HIS A 216 1.97 15.89 -10.82
N LEU A 217 0.79 16.30 -10.36
CA LEU A 217 -0.39 16.55 -11.19
C LEU A 217 -0.56 18.02 -11.58
N TYR A 218 0.14 18.95 -10.90
CA TYR A 218 -0.03 20.38 -11.09
C TYR A 218 1.32 21.04 -11.32
N THR A 219 1.37 21.93 -12.31
CA THR A 219 2.53 22.78 -12.56
C THR A 219 2.58 23.93 -11.55
N ASP A 220 3.78 24.33 -11.17
CA ASP A 220 3.99 25.48 -10.29
C ASP A 220 3.52 26.77 -10.96
N MET A 221 2.96 27.67 -10.15
CA MET A 221 2.36 28.93 -10.57
C MET A 221 3.36 30.07 -10.39
N ARG A 222 3.58 30.81 -11.48
CA ARG A 222 4.40 32.02 -11.51
C ARG A 222 3.52 33.27 -11.49
N LEU A 223 4.14 34.42 -11.29
CA LEU A 223 3.47 35.73 -11.31
C LEU A 223 2.68 35.99 -12.62
N GLU A 224 3.24 35.56 -13.74
CA GLU A 224 2.61 35.67 -15.07
C GLU A 224 1.32 34.85 -15.18
N ASP A 225 1.28 33.66 -14.56
CA ASP A 225 0.09 32.79 -14.57
C ASP A 225 -1.07 33.39 -13.75
N MET A 226 -0.77 34.25 -12.77
CA MET A 226 -1.76 34.84 -11.86
C MET A 226 -2.47 36.06 -12.47
N THR A 227 -1.83 36.75 -13.40
CA THR A 227 -2.31 38.03 -13.96
C THR A 227 -2.89 37.89 -15.37
N GLY A 228 -2.92 36.66 -15.90
CA GLY A 228 -3.48 36.32 -17.21
C GLY A 228 -2.74 37.05 -18.34
N ASP A 229 -3.48 37.69 -19.25
CA ASP A 229 -2.87 38.46 -20.35
C ASP A 229 -2.19 39.78 -19.91
N THR A 230 -2.24 40.12 -18.62
CA THR A 230 -1.66 41.36 -18.11
C THR A 230 -0.18 41.14 -17.78
N ASP A 231 0.70 41.97 -18.34
CA ASP A 231 2.15 41.85 -18.14
C ASP A 231 2.58 42.40 -16.77
N ALA A 232 2.42 41.58 -15.72
CA ALA A 232 2.80 41.92 -14.35
C ALA A 232 4.31 42.16 -14.17
N SER A 233 5.14 41.60 -15.06
CA SER A 233 6.59 41.73 -15.03
C SER A 233 7.08 43.17 -15.23
N ARG A 234 6.22 44.07 -15.73
CA ARG A 234 6.53 45.50 -15.86
C ARG A 234 6.54 46.26 -14.54
N LEU A 235 5.75 45.80 -13.57
CA LEU A 235 5.61 46.45 -12.26
C LEU A 235 6.32 45.67 -11.16
N PHE A 236 6.22 44.34 -11.19
CA PHE A 236 6.69 43.49 -10.11
C PHE A 236 7.69 42.44 -10.62
N SER A 237 8.60 42.05 -9.74
CA SER A 237 9.44 40.88 -9.91
C SER A 237 9.46 40.05 -8.63
N THR A 238 9.56 38.74 -8.78
CA THR A 238 9.77 37.80 -7.67
C THR A 238 10.61 36.63 -8.15
N PRO A 239 11.58 36.15 -7.35
CA PRO A 239 12.29 34.91 -7.64
C PRO A 239 11.48 33.66 -7.23
N GLU A 240 10.44 33.83 -6.41
CA GLU A 240 9.67 32.73 -5.84
C GLU A 240 8.52 32.28 -6.77
N ILE A 241 8.10 31.04 -6.56
CA ILE A 241 6.95 30.43 -7.24
C ILE A 241 6.03 29.83 -6.20
N VAL A 242 4.74 29.71 -6.52
CA VAL A 242 3.79 28.97 -5.69
C VAL A 242 3.69 27.54 -6.22
N PRO A 243 4.02 26.49 -5.42
CA PRO A 243 3.86 25.12 -5.85
C PRO A 243 2.43 24.83 -6.32
N GLY A 244 2.26 24.15 -7.45
CA GLY A 244 0.95 23.97 -8.10
C GLY A 244 -0.12 23.31 -7.22
N MET A 245 0.33 22.48 -6.27
CA MET A 245 -0.50 21.81 -5.26
C MET A 245 -1.15 22.75 -4.24
N PHE A 246 -0.65 23.99 -4.10
CA PHE A 246 -1.20 25.04 -3.22
C PHE A 246 -2.04 26.06 -3.99
N THR A 247 -2.84 25.57 -4.95
CA THR A 247 -3.79 26.39 -5.72
C THR A 247 -5.22 26.00 -5.39
N ARG A 248 -6.18 26.90 -5.64
CA ARG A 248 -7.60 26.59 -5.45
C ARG A 248 -8.03 25.38 -6.30
N GLN A 249 -7.56 25.31 -7.53
CA GLN A 249 -7.84 24.19 -8.42
C GLN A 249 -7.31 22.88 -7.84
N ALA A 250 -6.05 22.85 -7.38
CA ALA A 250 -5.48 21.67 -6.76
C ALA A 250 -6.22 21.24 -5.48
N TRP A 251 -6.66 22.20 -4.66
CA TRP A 251 -7.49 21.92 -3.49
C TRP A 251 -8.79 21.19 -3.87
N GLU A 252 -9.58 21.79 -4.76
CA GLU A 252 -10.91 21.28 -5.13
C GLU A 252 -10.83 19.95 -5.90
N GLN A 253 -9.86 19.81 -6.81
CA GLN A 253 -9.81 18.69 -7.75
C GLN A 253 -8.95 17.51 -7.28
N ALA A 254 -7.96 17.73 -6.41
CA ALA A 254 -7.02 16.67 -6.01
C ALA A 254 -6.80 16.55 -4.51
N VAL A 255 -6.47 17.64 -3.80
CA VAL A 255 -6.08 17.57 -2.39
C VAL A 255 -7.26 17.16 -1.50
N GLN A 256 -8.41 17.81 -1.63
CA GLN A 256 -9.59 17.46 -0.84
C GLN A 256 -10.03 16.00 -1.10
N PRO A 257 -10.18 15.53 -2.37
CA PRO A 257 -10.45 14.13 -2.65
C PRO A 257 -9.36 13.17 -2.12
N ALA A 258 -8.09 13.56 -2.20
CA ALA A 258 -6.99 12.74 -1.69
C ALA A 258 -7.01 12.62 -0.16
N ILE A 259 -7.30 13.71 0.57
CA ILE A 259 -7.51 13.67 2.02
C ILE A 259 -8.69 12.76 2.36
N GLU A 260 -9.81 12.87 1.65
CA GLU A 260 -10.98 12.01 1.88
C GLU A 260 -10.67 10.53 1.62
N LYS A 261 -9.90 10.23 0.57
CA LYS A 261 -9.45 8.87 0.26
C LYS A 261 -8.51 8.34 1.34
N VAL A 262 -7.57 9.15 1.83
CA VAL A 262 -6.65 8.78 2.93
C VAL A 262 -7.42 8.53 4.21
N VAL A 263 -8.36 9.40 4.57
CA VAL A 263 -9.20 9.26 5.76
C VAL A 263 -10.08 8.01 5.66
N LYS A 264 -10.66 7.73 4.49
CA LYS A 264 -11.46 6.53 4.26
C LYS A 264 -10.61 5.26 4.34
N ALA A 265 -9.47 5.22 3.66
CA ALA A 265 -8.57 4.06 3.71
C ALA A 265 -8.03 3.84 5.12
N CYS A 266 -7.66 4.89 5.83
CA CYS A 266 -7.21 4.83 7.22
C CYS A 266 -8.34 4.36 8.14
N ARG A 267 -9.58 4.84 7.95
CA ARG A 267 -10.76 4.35 8.67
C ARG A 267 -10.97 2.86 8.43
N ASP A 268 -11.03 2.44 7.16
CA ASP A 268 -11.28 1.05 6.81
C ASP A 268 -10.18 0.15 7.40
N GLU A 269 -8.90 0.56 7.25
CA GLU A 269 -7.75 -0.19 7.77
C GLU A 269 -7.68 -0.24 9.30
N LEU A 270 -7.88 0.89 9.98
CA LEU A 270 -7.95 0.95 11.44
C LEU A 270 -9.14 0.13 11.97
N ASP A 271 -10.28 0.14 11.27
CA ASP A 271 -11.49 -0.58 11.67
C ASP A 271 -11.23 -2.08 11.73
N TRP A 272 -10.57 -2.68 10.73
CA TRP A 272 -10.33 -4.12 10.76
C TRP A 272 -9.01 -4.54 11.46
N VAL A 273 -7.97 -3.70 11.45
CA VAL A 273 -6.67 -4.03 12.07
C VAL A 273 -6.66 -3.71 13.56
N LEU A 274 -7.18 -2.56 13.99
CA LEU A 274 -7.10 -2.10 15.38
C LEU A 274 -8.41 -2.24 16.16
N THR A 275 -9.57 -2.29 15.50
CA THR A 275 -10.83 -2.43 16.22
C THR A 275 -11.12 -3.90 16.52
N ASP A 276 -11.39 -4.18 17.78
CA ASP A 276 -11.90 -5.47 18.22
C ASP A 276 -13.39 -5.54 17.87
N SER A 277 -13.76 -6.41 16.93
CA SER A 277 -15.15 -6.59 16.46
C SER A 277 -16.14 -6.85 17.61
N LYS A 278 -15.65 -7.27 18.79
CA LYS A 278 -16.45 -7.54 20.00
C LYS A 278 -16.49 -6.40 21.01
N ARG A 279 -15.64 -5.37 20.86
CA ARG A 279 -15.67 -4.15 21.67
C ARG A 279 -15.95 -2.96 20.78
N GLN A 280 -17.23 -2.76 20.44
CA GLN A 280 -17.75 -1.42 20.17
C GLN A 280 -17.66 -0.61 21.47
N VAL A 281 -16.47 -0.14 21.82
CA VAL A 281 -16.28 0.75 22.96
C VAL A 281 -16.00 2.15 22.42
N ASN A 282 -16.99 3.01 22.65
CA ASN A 282 -16.97 4.46 22.70
C ASN A 282 -16.42 5.22 21.48
N LYS A 283 -17.38 5.75 20.71
CA LYS A 283 -17.27 6.72 19.60
C LYS A 283 -16.68 8.11 19.97
N GLN A 284 -15.91 8.23 21.05
CA GLN A 284 -15.37 9.52 21.49
C GLN A 284 -13.90 9.36 21.87
N ASP A 285 -13.05 9.18 20.87
CA ASP A 285 -11.62 9.36 21.05
C ASP A 285 -11.10 10.24 19.89
N GLU A 286 -10.04 11.00 20.17
CA GLU A 286 -9.31 11.84 19.23
C GLU A 286 -8.71 11.08 18.01
N THR A 287 -9.05 9.81 17.89
CA THR A 287 -8.71 8.83 16.86
C THR A 287 -9.79 8.69 15.79
N SER A 288 -10.86 9.52 15.84
CA SER A 288 -11.92 9.46 14.84
C SER A 288 -11.41 9.87 13.44
N PRO A 289 -11.91 9.25 12.36
CA PRO A 289 -11.59 9.64 10.98
C PRO A 289 -11.87 11.13 10.70
N GLU A 290 -12.86 11.70 11.40
CA GLU A 290 -13.22 13.11 11.30
C GLU A 290 -12.15 14.02 11.90
N ALA A 291 -11.56 13.63 13.05
CA ALA A 291 -10.44 14.35 13.65
C ALA A 291 -9.19 14.32 12.74
N LEU A 292 -8.91 13.17 12.11
CA LEU A 292 -7.84 13.04 11.12
C LEU A 292 -8.07 13.94 9.90
N LYS A 293 -9.29 13.95 9.34
CA LYS A 293 -9.66 14.85 8.22
C LYS A 293 -9.38 16.30 8.58
N LYS A 294 -9.80 16.73 9.78
CA LYS A 294 -9.61 18.09 10.27
C LYS A 294 -8.13 18.44 10.38
N ARG A 295 -7.32 17.61 11.03
CA ARG A 295 -5.87 17.84 11.20
C ARG A 295 -5.11 17.90 9.88
N LEU A 296 -5.40 16.99 8.95
CA LEU A 296 -4.77 17.01 7.62
C LEU A 296 -5.14 18.26 6.83
N THR A 297 -6.40 18.71 6.96
CA THR A 297 -6.90 19.94 6.31
C THR A 297 -6.25 21.19 6.92
N GLU A 298 -6.18 21.28 8.25
CA GLU A 298 -5.53 22.38 8.96
C GLU A 298 -4.05 22.49 8.58
N ARG A 299 -3.35 21.36 8.52
CA ARG A 299 -1.95 21.31 8.09
C ARG A 299 -1.79 21.76 6.64
N TYR A 300 -2.65 21.29 5.72
CA TYR A 300 -2.63 21.74 4.33
C TYR A 300 -2.79 23.26 4.23
N PHE A 301 -3.76 23.84 4.95
CA PHE A 301 -3.98 25.28 4.89
C PHE A 301 -2.87 26.10 5.57
N ALA A 302 -2.17 25.53 6.56
CA ALA A 302 -0.97 26.15 7.12
C ALA A 302 0.16 26.21 6.08
N ASP A 303 0.42 25.11 5.36
CA ASP A 303 1.47 25.07 4.32
C ASP A 303 1.07 25.90 3.09
N PHE A 304 -0.20 25.87 2.70
CA PHE A 304 -0.78 26.72 1.65
C PHE A 304 -0.55 28.21 1.99
N GLY A 305 -0.92 28.64 3.19
CA GLY A 305 -0.72 30.02 3.63
C GLY A 305 0.76 30.41 3.66
N GLY A 306 1.63 29.50 4.11
CA GLY A 306 3.08 29.69 4.11
C GLY A 306 3.63 29.95 2.70
N ALA A 307 3.31 29.10 1.74
CA ALA A 307 3.76 29.24 0.35
C ALA A 307 3.29 30.54 -0.30
N TRP A 308 2.03 30.93 -0.07
CA TRP A 308 1.48 32.18 -0.59
C TRP A 308 2.09 33.41 0.09
N LEU A 309 2.36 33.36 1.39
CA LEU A 309 3.04 34.46 2.09
C LEU A 309 4.48 34.62 1.61
N GLU A 310 5.22 33.53 1.38
CA GLU A 310 6.58 33.57 0.84
C GLU A 310 6.61 34.19 -0.57
N PHE A 311 5.67 33.80 -1.43
CA PHE A 311 5.51 34.41 -2.75
C PHE A 311 5.13 35.90 -2.68
N LEU A 312 4.12 36.26 -1.89
CA LEU A 312 3.65 37.66 -1.82
C LEU A 312 4.67 38.59 -1.16
N ASN A 313 5.40 38.11 -0.14
CA ASN A 313 6.43 38.90 0.54
C ASN A 313 7.71 39.04 -0.29
N SER A 314 7.92 38.19 -1.30
CA SER A 314 9.06 38.28 -2.22
C SER A 314 8.76 39.12 -3.47
N LEU A 315 7.56 39.67 -3.61
CA LEU A 315 7.24 40.64 -4.66
C LEU A 315 7.97 41.96 -4.41
N HIS A 316 8.79 42.36 -5.38
CA HIS A 316 9.49 43.62 -5.38
C HIS A 316 8.98 44.51 -6.50
N TRP A 317 8.85 45.80 -6.22
CA TRP A 317 8.58 46.79 -7.26
C TRP A 317 9.82 46.99 -8.13
N ASN A 318 9.65 46.96 -9.45
CA ASN A 318 10.74 47.15 -10.39
C ASN A 318 11.16 48.61 -10.46
N GLN A 319 12.43 48.89 -10.19
CA GLN A 319 12.94 50.26 -10.16
C GLN A 319 12.96 50.87 -11.58
N ALA A 320 12.24 51.98 -11.76
CA ALA A 320 12.23 52.74 -13.00
C ALA A 320 13.59 53.44 -13.24
N ALA A 321 14.11 53.35 -14.46
CA ALA A 321 15.39 53.97 -14.84
C ALA A 321 15.24 55.46 -15.17
N THR A 322 14.05 55.87 -15.64
CA THR A 322 13.77 57.26 -16.04
C THR A 322 12.44 57.77 -15.47
N LEU A 323 12.24 59.09 -15.50
CA LEU A 323 10.97 59.71 -15.11
C LEU A 323 9.80 59.25 -16.01
N SER A 324 10.07 59.01 -17.30
CA SER A 324 9.06 58.48 -18.23
C SER A 324 8.60 57.09 -17.79
N ASP A 325 9.55 56.20 -17.47
CA ASP A 325 9.25 54.84 -17.01
C ASP A 325 8.42 54.85 -15.72
N SER A 326 8.71 55.78 -14.79
CA SER A 326 7.92 55.96 -13.57
C SER A 326 6.48 56.39 -13.85
N ILE A 327 6.28 57.29 -14.83
CA ILE A 327 4.94 57.73 -15.25
C ILE A 327 4.19 56.56 -15.90
N ASP A 328 4.86 55.78 -16.75
CA ASP A 328 4.29 54.62 -17.41
C ASP A 328 3.89 53.53 -16.41
N GLN A 329 4.73 53.25 -15.41
CA GLN A 329 4.43 52.30 -14.34
C GLN A 329 3.23 52.75 -13.49
N LEU A 330 3.16 54.02 -13.08
CA LEU A 330 2.04 54.55 -12.31
C LEU A 330 0.74 54.59 -13.13
N THR A 331 0.83 54.86 -14.43
CA THR A 331 -0.31 54.83 -15.35
C THR A 331 -0.85 53.41 -15.48
N LEU A 332 0.04 52.43 -15.67
CA LEU A 332 -0.34 51.01 -15.73
C LEU A 332 -0.96 50.53 -14.41
N MET A 333 -0.41 50.96 -13.27
CA MET A 333 -0.93 50.62 -11.95
C MET A 333 -2.36 51.18 -11.72
N ALA A 334 -2.64 52.38 -12.24
CA ALA A 334 -3.93 53.04 -12.10
C ALA A 334 -4.98 52.63 -13.15
N ASP A 335 -4.58 51.92 -14.22
CA ASP A 335 -5.50 51.48 -15.27
C ASP A 335 -6.38 50.31 -14.80
N VAL A 336 -7.67 50.55 -14.64
CA VAL A 336 -8.65 49.54 -14.17
C VAL A 336 -8.75 48.31 -15.08
N ARG A 337 -8.38 48.42 -16.36
CA ARG A 337 -8.46 47.30 -17.33
C ARG A 337 -7.16 46.52 -17.45
N GLN A 338 -6.02 47.17 -17.23
CA GLN A 338 -4.70 46.62 -17.51
C GLN A 338 -3.79 46.54 -16.27
N SER A 339 -4.25 47.00 -15.11
CA SER A 339 -3.47 46.94 -13.88
C SER A 339 -3.32 45.49 -13.40
N PRO A 340 -2.07 45.01 -13.22
CA PRO A 340 -1.81 43.71 -12.62
C PRO A 340 -2.26 43.60 -11.15
N LEU A 341 -2.58 44.72 -10.49
CA LEU A 341 -3.09 44.73 -9.11
C LEU A 341 -4.60 44.51 -9.01
N VAL A 342 -5.34 44.80 -10.07
CA VAL A 342 -6.81 44.73 -10.09
C VAL A 342 -7.29 43.34 -10.54
N ARG A 343 -6.49 42.66 -11.36
CA ARG A 343 -6.66 41.25 -11.70
C ARG A 343 -6.17 40.37 -10.56
#